data_AF-C8NIS8-F1
#
_entry.id   AF-C8NIS8-F1
#
_cell.length_a   1.000
_cell.length_b   1.000
_cell.length_c   1.000
_cell.angle_alpha   90.00
_cell.angle_beta   90.00
_cell.angle_gamma   90.00
#
_symmetry.space_group_name_H-M   'P 1'
#
loop_
_entity.id
_entity.type
_entity.pdbx_description
1 polymer ?
#
loop_
_entity_poly.entity_id
_entity_poly.type
_entity_poly.pdbx_seq_one_letter_code
_entity_poly.pdbx_strand_id
1 'polypeptide(L)'
;MYTGVTIYFNKDLGYILGAHSKQEETNAPIIVPPVLRVEKGCTDQRIIESITAALEISKKTPLYTGDLYEFWTELGCKTFKAFSQKFTSVKIFLRGDVCRVQGLKLATKTGGYVADKEAVFECPVTELHAHLSEIKRLLSVEEVLPSAAQFLTLSGAKVTYAPLTDGYNDLGDGHTDAYRLFADTRNKNNVLSFMIDSGYASFSKADIQSAFTKYYGELLEFHVEKFTDRLYLYKISAKTRDWIIVSYLFKEHDELLEVLYQIELNTSQEEFSRVQRDFEQLVSSIRIN
;
A
#
# COMPACT_ATOMS: atom_id res chain seq x y z
N MET A 1 13.65 21.71 15.06
CA MET A 1 12.31 21.86 15.67
C MET A 1 11.70 20.47 15.80
N TYR A 2 11.02 20.12 16.91
CA TYR A 2 10.36 18.82 17.05
C TYR A 2 8.99 18.91 16.39
N THR A 3 8.96 18.68 15.07
CA THR A 3 7.73 18.74 14.28
C THR A 3 7.39 17.34 13.79
N GLY A 4 6.16 16.92 14.01
CA GLY A 4 5.71 15.60 13.59
C GLY A 4 4.24 15.34 13.88
N VAL A 5 3.78 14.18 13.43
CA VAL A 5 2.44 13.68 13.64
C VAL A 5 2.50 12.18 13.93
N THR A 6 1.65 11.72 14.85
CA THR A 6 1.34 10.29 14.99
C THR A 6 -0.01 10.05 14.36
N ILE A 7 -0.07 9.10 13.44
CA ILE A 7 -1.30 8.63 12.83
C ILE A 7 -1.66 7.32 13.52
N TYR A 8 -2.91 7.21 13.95
CA TYR A 8 -3.52 5.98 14.43
C TYR A 8 -4.58 5.54 13.44
N PHE A 9 -4.62 4.26 13.09
CA PHE A 9 -5.60 3.73 12.16
C PHE A 9 -6.34 2.53 12.73
N ASN A 10 -7.65 2.50 12.49
CA ASN A 10 -8.50 1.35 12.73
C ASN A 10 -9.46 1.24 11.54
N LYS A 11 -9.59 0.03 10.98
CA LYS A 11 -10.40 -0.21 9.78
C LYS A 11 -11.88 0.19 9.93
N ASP A 12 -12.42 0.10 11.14
CA ASP A 12 -13.82 0.36 11.45
C ASP A 12 -14.08 1.83 11.84
N LEU A 13 -13.05 2.53 12.34
CA LEU A 13 -13.16 3.88 12.90
C LEU A 13 -12.45 4.96 12.06
N GLY A 14 -11.54 4.58 11.15
CA GLY A 14 -10.76 5.50 10.32
C GLY A 14 -9.43 5.92 10.96
N TYR A 15 -9.03 7.16 10.71
CA TYR A 15 -7.74 7.73 11.11
C TYR A 15 -7.88 8.77 12.22
N ILE A 16 -6.92 8.78 13.13
CA ILE A 16 -6.74 9.83 14.14
C ILE A 16 -5.32 10.37 14.02
N LEU A 17 -5.16 11.67 13.89
CA LEU A 17 -3.88 12.33 13.70
C LEU A 17 -3.59 13.25 14.88
N GLY A 18 -2.55 12.89 15.65
CA GLY A 18 -2.07 13.67 16.78
C GLY A 18 -0.81 14.45 16.44
N ALA A 19 -0.91 15.77 16.48
CA ALA A 19 0.22 16.68 16.27
C ALA A 19 1.21 16.58 17.45
N HIS A 20 2.49 16.46 17.16
CA HIS A 20 3.54 16.40 18.18
C HIS A 20 3.85 17.77 18.74
N SER A 21 4.11 17.83 20.04
CA SER A 21 4.69 18.99 20.72
C SER A 21 5.58 18.53 21.87
N LYS A 22 6.08 19.49 22.65
CA LYS A 22 6.71 19.23 23.94
C LYS A 22 6.01 20.03 25.03
N GLN A 23 5.81 19.41 26.19
CA GLN A 23 5.31 20.14 27.36
C GLN A 23 6.36 21.16 27.83
N GLU A 24 5.96 22.40 28.10
CA GLU A 24 6.89 23.46 28.50
C GLU A 24 7.66 23.13 29.79
N GLU A 25 6.98 22.64 30.81
CA GLU A 25 7.57 22.39 32.14
C GLU A 25 8.56 21.21 32.16
N THR A 26 8.27 20.16 31.39
CA THR A 26 9.00 18.88 31.48
C THR A 26 9.81 18.56 30.23
N ASN A 27 9.62 19.32 29.15
CA ASN A 27 10.18 19.05 27.82
C ASN A 27 9.78 17.67 27.27
N ALA A 28 8.77 17.02 27.86
CA ALA A 28 8.31 15.69 27.48
C ALA A 28 7.55 15.73 26.15
N PRO A 29 7.73 14.72 25.27
CA PRO A 29 7.00 14.66 24.01
C PRO A 29 5.53 14.33 24.25
N ILE A 30 4.63 15.13 23.68
CA ILE A 30 3.18 14.97 23.84
C ILE A 30 2.44 15.07 22.51
N ILE A 31 1.17 14.71 22.52
CA ILE A 31 0.19 15.05 21.50
C ILE A 31 -0.66 16.22 22.01
N VAL A 32 -0.90 17.21 21.16
CA VAL A 32 -1.68 18.40 21.52
C VAL A 32 -3.06 18.40 20.87
N PRO A 33 -4.06 19.04 21.49
CA PRO A 33 -5.38 19.22 20.89
C PRO A 33 -5.38 20.27 19.77
N PRO A 34 -6.30 20.16 18.79
CA PRO A 34 -7.20 19.02 18.59
C PRO A 34 -6.47 17.84 17.91
N VAL A 35 -6.88 16.60 18.22
CA VAL A 35 -6.61 15.50 17.29
C VAL A 35 -7.53 15.62 16.08
N LEU A 36 -6.98 15.44 14.89
CA LEU A 36 -7.80 15.43 13.67
C LEU A 36 -8.34 14.03 13.43
N ARG A 37 -9.61 13.93 13.05
CA ARG A 37 -10.28 12.66 12.75
C ARG A 37 -10.66 12.60 11.28
N VAL A 38 -10.41 11.44 10.68
CA VAL A 38 -10.82 11.17 9.31
C VAL A 38 -11.57 9.85 9.31
N GLU A 39 -12.80 9.87 8.81
CA GLU A 39 -13.67 8.70 8.80
C GLU A 39 -13.12 7.60 7.87
N LYS A 40 -13.56 6.35 8.12
CA LYS A 40 -13.26 5.23 7.21
C LYS A 40 -13.84 5.48 5.81
N GLY A 41 -13.18 4.94 4.79
CA GLY A 41 -13.64 5.10 3.39
C GLY A 41 -13.44 6.50 2.79
N CYS A 42 -12.76 7.41 3.51
CA CYS A 42 -12.40 8.72 2.99
C CYS A 42 -11.45 8.65 1.78
N THR A 43 -11.34 9.77 1.06
CA THR A 43 -10.42 9.90 -0.07
C THR A 43 -8.97 10.09 0.40
N ASP A 44 -8.04 9.67 -0.45
CA ASP A 44 -6.60 9.84 -0.26
C ASP A 44 -6.21 11.30 -0.04
N GLN A 45 -6.84 12.20 -0.79
CA GLN A 45 -6.70 13.63 -0.63
C GLN A 45 -7.06 14.08 0.80
N ARG A 46 -8.17 13.60 1.35
CA ARG A 46 -8.62 13.98 2.70
C ARG A 46 -7.63 13.53 3.77
N ILE A 47 -7.00 12.36 3.60
CA ILE A 47 -5.97 11.86 4.49
C ILE A 47 -4.74 12.78 4.43
N ILE A 48 -4.26 13.12 3.23
CA ILE A 48 -3.10 14.01 3.05
C ILE A 48 -3.35 15.41 3.60
N GLU A 49 -4.52 15.98 3.36
CA GLU A 49 -4.91 17.28 3.92
C GLU A 49 -4.86 17.25 5.46
N SER A 50 -5.33 16.15 6.06
CA SER A 50 -5.33 15.99 7.52
C SER A 50 -3.93 15.78 8.08
N ILE A 51 -3.06 15.02 7.39
CA ILE A 51 -1.65 14.88 7.76
C ILE A 51 -0.96 16.23 7.73
N THR A 52 -1.20 17.00 6.67
CA THR A 52 -0.63 18.34 6.47
C THR A 52 -1.11 19.30 7.55
N ALA A 53 -2.41 19.32 7.85
CA ALA A 53 -2.99 20.15 8.90
C ALA A 53 -2.41 19.80 10.29
N ALA A 54 -2.23 18.52 10.61
CA ALA A 54 -1.62 18.10 11.87
C ALA A 54 -0.13 18.52 11.96
N LEU A 55 0.62 18.43 10.86
CA LEU A 55 1.99 18.93 10.80
C LEU A 55 2.04 20.45 11.00
N GLU A 56 1.11 21.21 10.43
CA GLU A 56 1.02 22.65 10.64
C GLU A 56 0.67 23.02 12.10
N ILE A 57 -0.21 22.25 12.76
CA ILE A 57 -0.44 22.40 14.21
C ILE A 57 0.86 22.18 14.98
N SER A 58 1.59 21.09 14.68
CA SER A 58 2.87 20.78 15.33
C SER A 58 3.92 21.88 15.14
N LYS A 59 3.99 22.50 13.95
CA LYS A 59 4.90 23.64 13.67
C LYS A 59 4.53 24.88 14.49
N LYS A 60 3.24 25.18 14.59
CA LYS A 60 2.73 26.37 15.30
C LYS A 60 2.74 26.20 16.83
N THR A 61 2.82 24.97 17.30
CA THR A 61 2.81 24.63 18.74
C THR A 61 4.03 23.78 19.10
N PRO A 62 5.26 24.33 19.01
CA PRO A 62 6.48 23.58 19.33
C PRO A 62 6.65 23.31 20.85
N LEU A 63 6.09 24.20 21.67
CA LEU A 63 5.97 24.08 23.13
C LEU A 63 4.51 24.27 23.50
N TYR A 64 3.99 23.40 24.36
CA TYR A 64 2.60 23.40 24.80
C TYR A 64 2.52 23.70 26.29
N THR A 65 1.61 24.59 26.65
CA THR A 65 1.42 25.12 28.01
C THR A 65 0.09 24.70 28.62
N GLY A 66 -0.74 23.96 27.88
CA GLY A 66 -2.01 23.45 28.39
C GLY A 66 -1.86 22.16 29.19
N ASP A 67 -2.99 21.69 29.70
CA ASP A 67 -3.08 20.42 30.43
C ASP A 67 -2.78 19.23 29.54
N LEU A 68 -2.26 18.14 30.14
CA LEU A 68 -2.03 16.89 29.41
C LEU A 68 -3.31 16.39 28.76
N TYR A 69 -3.25 16.19 27.45
CA TYR A 69 -4.43 15.90 26.64
C TYR A 69 -4.63 14.40 26.42
N GLU A 70 -5.61 13.83 27.12
CA GLU A 70 -6.01 12.43 27.01
C GLU A 70 -6.99 12.19 25.86
N PHE A 71 -6.56 12.44 24.63
CA PHE A 71 -7.42 12.39 23.43
C PHE A 71 -8.19 11.07 23.24
N TRP A 72 -7.71 9.96 23.83
CA TRP A 72 -8.37 8.65 23.77
C TRP A 72 -9.71 8.61 24.53
N THR A 73 -9.91 9.49 25.50
CA THR A 73 -11.16 9.58 26.28
C THR A 73 -12.33 10.02 25.41
N GLU A 74 -12.09 10.93 24.46
CA GLU A 74 -13.06 11.37 23.45
C GLU A 74 -13.45 10.27 22.44
N LEU A 75 -12.77 9.13 22.48
CA LEU A 75 -13.04 7.93 21.68
C LEU A 75 -13.64 6.81 22.55
N GLY A 76 -14.12 7.15 23.75
CA GLY A 76 -14.73 6.23 24.69
C GLY A 76 -13.76 5.23 25.34
N CYS A 77 -12.45 5.44 25.21
CA CYS A 77 -11.45 4.58 25.83
C CYS A 77 -11.05 5.16 27.19
N LYS A 78 -11.17 4.38 28.27
CA LYS A 78 -10.80 4.81 29.63
C LYS A 78 -9.29 4.95 29.85
N THR A 79 -8.47 4.27 29.03
CA THR A 79 -7.01 4.27 29.14
C THR A 79 -6.37 4.27 27.76
N PHE A 80 -5.16 4.80 27.65
CA PHE A 80 -4.39 4.72 26.40
C PHE A 80 -4.14 3.28 25.96
N LYS A 81 -3.95 2.33 26.90
CA LYS A 81 -3.79 0.90 26.59
C LYS A 81 -5.03 0.32 25.89
N ALA A 82 -6.22 0.64 26.37
CA ALA A 82 -7.47 0.19 25.74
C ALA A 82 -7.67 0.82 24.36
N PHE A 83 -7.14 2.03 24.16
CA PHE A 83 -7.09 2.68 22.85
C PHE A 83 -6.09 1.99 21.93
N SER A 84 -4.81 1.90 22.32
CA SER A 84 -3.72 1.42 21.45
C SER A 84 -3.90 -0.01 20.97
N GLN A 85 -4.56 -0.87 21.76
CA GLN A 85 -4.91 -2.24 21.33
C GLN A 85 -5.85 -2.30 20.13
N LYS A 86 -6.57 -1.23 19.83
CA LYS A 86 -7.53 -1.16 18.72
C LYS A 86 -6.96 -0.52 17.46
N PHE A 87 -5.80 0.13 17.57
CA PHE A 87 -5.25 0.92 16.48
C PHE A 87 -3.85 0.44 16.11
N THR A 88 -3.52 0.53 14.84
CA THR A 88 -2.13 0.56 14.37
C THR A 88 -1.64 1.98 14.37
N SER A 89 -0.32 2.16 14.25
CA SER A 89 0.23 3.49 14.28
C SER A 89 1.46 3.67 13.42
N VAL A 90 1.54 4.85 12.80
CA VAL A 90 2.69 5.36 12.07
C VAL A 90 3.05 6.72 12.64
N LYS A 91 4.33 7.00 12.72
CA LYS A 91 4.87 8.28 13.14
C LYS A 91 5.60 8.95 11.98
N ILE A 92 5.31 10.23 11.74
CA ILE A 92 5.99 11.06 10.76
C ILE A 92 6.71 12.17 11.51
N PHE A 93 7.98 12.41 11.21
CA PHE A 93 8.76 13.50 11.77
C PHE A 93 9.48 14.28 10.69
N LEU A 94 9.56 15.60 10.87
CA LEU A 94 10.32 16.46 9.98
C LEU A 94 11.75 16.65 10.49
N ARG A 95 12.69 16.53 9.57
CA ARG A 95 14.12 16.82 9.74
C ARG A 95 14.57 17.75 8.62
N GLY A 96 14.36 19.05 8.82
CA GLY A 96 14.53 20.02 7.76
C GLY A 96 13.48 19.83 6.67
N ASP A 97 13.93 19.56 5.46
CA ASP A 97 13.14 19.28 4.26
C ASP A 97 12.83 17.78 4.05
N VAL A 98 13.27 16.92 4.97
CA VAL A 98 13.02 15.47 4.91
C VAL A 98 11.96 15.05 5.94
N CYS A 99 11.00 14.24 5.48
CA CYS A 99 10.09 13.46 6.31
C CYS A 99 10.71 12.09 6.61
N ARG A 100 10.78 11.71 7.88
CA ARG A 100 11.01 10.33 8.30
C ARG A 100 9.70 9.71 8.74
N VAL A 101 9.29 8.65 8.06
CA VAL A 101 8.07 7.90 8.33
C VAL A 101 8.43 6.56 8.96
N GLN A 102 7.81 6.21 10.07
CA GLN A 102 8.12 5.00 10.83
C GLN A 102 6.85 4.31 11.34
N GLY A 103 6.68 3.04 11.00
CA GLY A 103 5.69 2.17 11.59
C GLY A 103 5.95 1.93 13.07
N LEU A 104 4.89 1.78 13.86
CA LEU A 104 4.97 1.49 15.27
C LEU A 104 4.25 0.19 15.61
N LYS A 105 4.94 -0.70 16.33
CA LYS A 105 4.41 -1.97 16.83
C LYS A 105 3.82 -1.79 18.22
N LEU A 106 2.70 -2.46 18.50
CA LEU A 106 2.08 -2.44 19.83
C LEU A 106 2.98 -3.17 20.84
N ALA A 107 3.38 -2.49 21.89
CA ALA A 107 4.08 -3.09 23.03
C ALA A 107 3.04 -3.70 23.98
N THR A 108 2.66 -4.95 23.72
CA THR A 108 1.54 -5.66 24.39
C THR A 108 1.59 -5.63 25.93
N LYS A 109 2.78 -5.62 26.53
CA LYS A 109 2.97 -5.54 27.98
C LYS A 109 2.62 -4.16 28.55
N THR A 110 3.05 -3.09 27.89
CA THR A 110 2.90 -1.70 28.40
C THR A 110 1.66 -1.00 27.86
N GLY A 111 1.06 -1.48 26.76
CA GLY A 111 -0.05 -0.81 26.09
C GLY A 111 0.38 0.45 25.34
N GLY A 112 1.68 0.66 25.15
CA GLY A 112 2.25 1.72 24.32
C GLY A 112 2.61 1.23 22.92
N TYR A 113 3.21 2.10 22.13
CA TYR A 113 3.80 1.74 20.85
C TYR A 113 5.32 1.83 20.92
N VAL A 114 6.01 0.93 20.21
CA VAL A 114 7.46 0.96 20.02
C VAL A 114 7.78 1.11 18.54
N ALA A 115 8.84 1.84 18.25
CA ALA A 115 9.34 2.04 16.90
C ALA A 115 9.70 0.69 16.25
N ASP A 116 9.11 0.42 15.09
CA ASP A 116 9.55 -0.69 14.25
C ASP A 116 10.76 -0.25 13.44
N LYS A 117 11.88 -0.97 13.60
CA LYS A 117 13.16 -0.60 12.97
C LYS A 117 13.19 -0.95 11.48
N GLU A 118 12.36 -1.90 11.06
CA GLU A 118 12.32 -2.42 9.69
C GLU A 118 11.24 -1.71 8.85
N ALA A 119 10.23 -1.14 9.50
CA ALA A 119 9.16 -0.38 8.86
C ALA A 119 9.48 1.13 8.88
N VAL A 120 10.49 1.56 8.13
CA VAL A 120 10.92 2.96 8.06
C VAL A 120 11.29 3.36 6.64
N PHE A 121 10.92 4.58 6.25
CA PHE A 121 11.44 5.22 5.04
C PHE A 121 11.58 6.73 5.24
N GLU A 122 12.34 7.37 4.36
CA GLU A 122 12.50 8.81 4.33
C GLU A 122 12.13 9.33 2.93
N CYS A 123 11.50 10.51 2.88
CA CYS A 123 11.14 11.17 1.63
C CYS A 123 11.21 12.70 1.81
N PRO A 124 11.37 13.48 0.73
CA PRO A 124 11.20 14.93 0.81
C PRO A 124 9.80 15.31 1.34
N VAL A 125 9.72 16.40 2.09
CA VAL A 125 8.44 16.94 2.62
C VAL A 125 7.46 17.21 1.48
N THR A 126 7.97 17.73 0.36
CA THR A 126 7.19 18.03 -0.86
C THR A 126 6.58 16.79 -1.49
N GLU A 127 7.17 15.61 -1.26
CA GLU A 127 6.76 14.34 -1.86
C GLU A 127 5.95 13.46 -0.92
N LEU A 128 5.67 13.90 0.32
CA LEU A 128 4.95 13.10 1.31
C LEU A 128 3.60 12.56 0.79
N HIS A 129 2.93 13.33 -0.06
CA HIS A 129 1.66 12.94 -0.68
C HIS A 129 1.81 11.74 -1.63
N ALA A 130 2.92 11.65 -2.36
CA ALA A 130 3.21 10.54 -3.28
C ALA A 130 3.47 9.21 -2.52
N HIS A 131 3.82 9.29 -1.24
CA HIS A 131 4.08 8.13 -0.38
C HIS A 131 2.88 7.69 0.47
N LEU A 132 1.67 8.20 0.20
CA LEU A 132 0.49 7.82 0.97
C LEU A 132 0.23 6.31 0.98
N SER A 133 0.40 5.64 -0.17
CA SER A 133 0.20 4.19 -0.28
C SER A 133 1.13 3.42 0.67
N GLU A 134 2.37 3.89 0.83
CA GLU A 134 3.33 3.29 1.74
C GLU A 134 2.99 3.58 3.21
N ILE A 135 2.55 4.81 3.54
CA ILE A 135 2.03 5.15 4.87
C ILE A 135 0.85 4.25 5.25
N LYS A 136 -0.08 4.04 4.31
CA LYS A 136 -1.22 3.13 4.49
C LYS A 136 -0.75 1.70 4.69
N ARG A 137 0.23 1.23 3.92
CA ARG A 137 0.82 -0.11 4.10
C ARG A 137 1.37 -0.32 5.51
N LEU A 138 2.02 0.70 6.07
CA LEU A 138 2.54 0.67 7.45
C LEU A 138 1.45 0.77 8.53
N LEU A 139 0.32 1.42 8.20
CA LEU A 139 -0.86 1.52 9.07
C LEU A 139 -1.77 0.30 8.96
N SER A 140 -1.71 -0.47 7.88
CA SER A 140 -2.44 -1.72 7.86
C SER A 140 -1.88 -2.61 8.96
N VAL A 141 -2.74 -3.03 9.89
CA VAL A 141 -2.53 -4.32 10.56
C VAL A 141 -2.31 -5.25 9.36
N GLU A 142 -1.34 -6.16 9.40
CA GLU A 142 -1.52 -7.35 8.58
C GLU A 142 -2.94 -7.80 8.89
N GLU A 143 -3.87 -7.55 7.96
CA GLU A 143 -5.11 -8.30 7.95
C GLU A 143 -4.61 -9.71 8.13
N VAL A 144 -5.24 -10.45 9.05
CA VAL A 144 -5.22 -11.90 8.88
C VAL A 144 -5.72 -12.06 7.46
N LEU A 145 -4.76 -12.20 6.54
CA LEU A 145 -5.01 -12.28 5.12
C LEU A 145 -6.07 -13.36 5.06
N PRO A 146 -7.22 -13.13 4.38
CA PRO A 146 -8.15 -14.22 4.14
C PRO A 146 -7.30 -15.40 3.68
N SER A 147 -7.31 -16.50 4.45
CA SER A 147 -6.40 -17.66 4.36
C SER A 147 -5.51 -17.57 3.12
N ALA A 148 -4.30 -17.00 3.24
CA ALA A 148 -3.51 -16.57 2.09
C ALA A 148 -3.57 -17.62 0.97
N ALA A 149 -4.08 -17.21 -0.19
CA ALA A 149 -4.13 -18.11 -1.33
C ALA A 149 -2.69 -18.45 -1.70
N GLN A 150 -2.45 -19.71 -2.05
CA GLN A 150 -1.11 -20.19 -2.31
C GLN A 150 -1.09 -21.21 -3.45
N PHE A 151 0.02 -21.27 -4.16
CA PHE A 151 0.36 -22.34 -5.09
C PHE A 151 1.89 -22.56 -5.10
N LEU A 152 2.30 -23.68 -5.69
CA LEU A 152 3.70 -23.96 -5.98
C LEU A 152 3.94 -23.71 -7.46
N THR A 153 5.03 -23.04 -7.77
CA THR A 153 5.53 -22.92 -9.13
C THR A 153 6.14 -24.24 -9.60
N LEU A 154 6.48 -24.33 -10.90
CA LEU A 154 7.20 -25.50 -11.44
C LEU A 154 8.58 -25.70 -10.81
N SER A 155 9.23 -24.62 -10.37
CA SER A 155 10.52 -24.68 -9.65
C SER A 155 10.36 -25.16 -8.20
N GLY A 156 9.12 -25.21 -7.69
CA GLY A 156 8.79 -25.56 -6.31
C GLY A 156 8.77 -24.37 -5.35
N ALA A 157 8.95 -23.14 -5.83
CA ALA A 157 8.79 -21.94 -5.00
C ALA A 157 7.34 -21.77 -4.56
N LYS A 158 7.16 -21.34 -3.30
CA LYS A 158 5.84 -21.13 -2.73
C LYS A 158 5.42 -19.67 -2.91
N VAL A 159 4.40 -19.47 -3.74
CA VAL A 159 3.77 -18.16 -3.95
C VAL A 159 2.58 -18.02 -3.03
N THR A 160 2.51 -16.93 -2.26
CA THR A 160 1.37 -16.58 -1.40
C THR A 160 0.89 -15.17 -1.70
N TYR A 161 -0.43 -14.95 -1.71
CA TYR A 161 -1.05 -13.66 -1.98
C TYR A 161 -2.40 -13.51 -1.27
N ALA A 162 -2.87 -12.26 -1.15
CA ALA A 162 -4.22 -11.95 -0.72
C ALA A 162 -5.21 -12.37 -1.82
N PRO A 163 -6.20 -13.25 -1.54
CA PRO A 163 -7.20 -13.62 -2.54
C PRO A 163 -8.02 -12.40 -2.98
N LEU A 164 -8.39 -12.39 -4.26
CA LEU A 164 -9.39 -11.43 -4.75
C LEU A 164 -10.74 -11.66 -4.07
N THR A 165 -11.52 -10.60 -3.90
CA THR A 165 -12.85 -10.66 -3.27
C THR A 165 -13.87 -11.41 -4.15
N ASP A 166 -15.08 -11.65 -3.62
CA ASP A 166 -16.19 -12.36 -4.28
C ASP A 166 -16.61 -11.79 -5.67
N GLY A 167 -16.03 -10.67 -6.10
CA GLY A 167 -16.22 -10.08 -7.43
C GLY A 167 -15.44 -10.76 -8.56
N TYR A 168 -14.67 -11.82 -8.30
CA TYR A 168 -13.80 -12.46 -9.29
C TYR A 168 -13.99 -13.99 -9.33
N ASN A 169 -13.99 -14.55 -10.54
CA ASN A 169 -13.97 -15.99 -10.75
C ASN A 169 -12.51 -16.47 -10.84
N ASP A 170 -12.15 -17.46 -10.02
CA ASP A 170 -10.92 -18.24 -10.20
C ASP A 170 -11.16 -19.28 -11.30
N LEU A 171 -10.45 -19.13 -12.42
CA LEU A 171 -10.57 -19.99 -13.60
C LEU A 171 -9.53 -21.11 -13.62
N GLY A 172 -8.75 -21.29 -12.53
CA GLY A 172 -7.62 -22.22 -12.51
C GLY A 172 -6.56 -21.81 -13.52
N ASP A 173 -6.00 -22.75 -14.27
CA ASP A 173 -5.07 -22.45 -15.37
C ASP A 173 -5.74 -21.80 -16.59
N GLY A 174 -7.09 -21.75 -16.63
CA GLY A 174 -7.84 -21.23 -17.78
C GLY A 174 -7.55 -21.98 -19.09
N HIS A 175 -6.98 -23.18 -19.03
CA HIS A 175 -6.38 -23.88 -20.18
C HIS A 175 -5.33 -23.06 -20.93
N THR A 176 -4.57 -22.22 -20.21
CA THR A 176 -3.46 -21.41 -20.73
C THR A 176 -2.15 -21.77 -20.03
N ASP A 177 -1.05 -21.16 -20.44
CA ASP A 177 0.26 -21.27 -19.78
C ASP A 177 0.32 -20.41 -18.49
N ALA A 178 -0.69 -20.54 -17.63
CA ALA A 178 -0.80 -19.83 -16.36
C ALA A 178 -0.96 -20.81 -15.20
N TYR A 179 -0.30 -20.52 -14.07
CA TYR A 179 -0.58 -21.19 -12.81
C TYR A 179 -1.99 -20.90 -12.32
N ARG A 180 -2.46 -19.66 -12.57
CA ARG A 180 -3.78 -19.22 -12.18
C ARG A 180 -4.26 -18.03 -12.98
N LEU A 181 -5.55 -17.99 -13.28
CA LEU A 181 -6.24 -16.94 -14.01
C LEU A 181 -7.49 -16.52 -13.24
N PHE A 182 -7.68 -15.22 -13.07
CA PHE A 182 -8.86 -14.62 -12.47
C PHE A 182 -9.55 -13.73 -13.49
N ALA A 183 -10.88 -13.79 -13.53
CA ALA A 183 -11.69 -12.91 -14.37
C ALA A 183 -12.71 -12.15 -13.52
N ASP A 184 -12.89 -10.85 -13.79
CA ASP A 184 -13.91 -10.06 -13.12
C ASP A 184 -15.32 -10.57 -13.49
N THR A 185 -16.18 -10.69 -12.48
CA THR A 185 -17.54 -11.23 -12.65
C THR A 185 -18.45 -10.28 -13.44
N ARG A 186 -18.16 -8.98 -13.44
CA ARG A 186 -18.97 -7.98 -14.15
C ARG A 186 -18.50 -7.82 -15.59
N ASN A 187 -17.19 -7.89 -15.81
CA ASN A 187 -16.59 -7.90 -17.13
C ASN A 187 -15.50 -8.95 -17.26
N LYS A 188 -15.84 -10.10 -17.84
CA LYS A 188 -14.96 -11.25 -17.99
C LYS A 188 -13.69 -10.98 -18.82
N ASN A 189 -13.64 -9.87 -19.55
CA ASN A 189 -12.46 -9.51 -20.34
C ASN A 189 -11.37 -8.86 -19.47
N ASN A 190 -11.73 -8.39 -18.27
CA ASN A 190 -10.78 -7.92 -17.27
C ASN A 190 -10.22 -9.12 -16.53
N VAL A 191 -8.95 -9.43 -16.77
CA VAL A 191 -8.32 -10.64 -16.23
C VAL A 191 -6.98 -10.35 -15.58
N LEU A 192 -6.62 -11.16 -14.59
CA LEU A 192 -5.31 -11.20 -13.96
C LEU A 192 -4.80 -12.63 -13.95
N SER A 193 -3.54 -12.83 -14.28
CA SER A 193 -2.91 -14.14 -14.46
C SER A 193 -1.55 -14.20 -13.79
N PHE A 194 -1.26 -15.36 -13.19
CA PHE A 194 0.08 -15.78 -12.76
C PHE A 194 0.63 -16.68 -13.86
N MET A 195 1.54 -16.17 -14.68
CA MET A 195 2.04 -16.86 -15.87
C MET A 195 3.12 -17.88 -15.52
N ILE A 196 3.16 -19.00 -16.26
CA ILE A 196 4.21 -20.02 -16.18
C ILE A 196 5.43 -19.60 -16.99
N ASP A 197 5.19 -19.13 -18.21
CA ASP A 197 6.20 -18.59 -19.11
C ASP A 197 5.74 -17.25 -19.65
N SER A 198 6.67 -16.31 -19.68
CA SER A 198 6.48 -14.97 -20.24
C SER A 198 6.69 -14.92 -21.76
N GLY A 199 7.36 -15.94 -22.32
CA GLY A 199 7.66 -16.02 -23.74
C GLY A 199 8.64 -14.95 -24.23
N TYR A 200 9.36 -14.28 -23.32
CA TYR A 200 10.38 -13.30 -23.66
C TYR A 200 11.70 -13.99 -24.03
N ALA A 201 12.29 -13.60 -25.17
CA ALA A 201 13.62 -14.09 -25.57
C ALA A 201 14.73 -13.59 -24.64
N SER A 202 14.56 -12.38 -24.11
CA SER A 202 15.35 -11.82 -23.01
C SER A 202 14.55 -10.73 -22.30
N PHE A 203 15.01 -10.26 -21.14
CA PHE A 203 14.39 -9.13 -20.43
C PHE A 203 14.86 -7.76 -20.93
N SER A 204 15.31 -7.67 -22.19
CA SER A 204 15.56 -6.40 -22.86
C SER A 204 14.23 -5.72 -23.20
N LYS A 205 14.22 -4.38 -23.22
CA LYS A 205 13.01 -3.63 -23.60
C LYS A 205 12.49 -4.04 -25.00
N ALA A 206 13.39 -4.31 -25.94
CA ALA A 206 13.04 -4.66 -27.32
C ALA A 206 12.38 -6.04 -27.41
N ASP A 207 12.90 -7.04 -26.69
CA ASP A 207 12.35 -8.39 -26.71
C ASP A 207 10.99 -8.46 -26.01
N ILE A 208 10.85 -7.76 -24.87
CA ILE A 208 9.56 -7.63 -24.18
C ILE A 208 8.55 -6.92 -25.09
N GLN A 209 8.93 -5.80 -25.72
CA GLN A 209 8.04 -5.07 -26.63
C GLN A 209 7.60 -5.96 -27.81
N SER A 210 8.53 -6.71 -28.39
CA SER A 210 8.25 -7.65 -29.48
C SER A 210 7.22 -8.72 -29.07
N ALA A 211 7.38 -9.30 -27.88
CA ALA A 211 6.41 -10.25 -27.34
C ALA A 211 5.03 -9.61 -27.10
N PHE A 212 4.97 -8.42 -26.48
CA PHE A 212 3.71 -7.70 -26.31
C PHE A 212 3.02 -7.40 -27.64
N THR A 213 3.77 -6.93 -28.64
CA THR A 213 3.21 -6.67 -29.97
C THR A 213 2.71 -7.95 -30.64
N LYS A 214 3.43 -9.07 -30.47
CA LYS A 214 3.02 -10.38 -30.98
C LYS A 214 1.71 -10.86 -30.34
N TYR A 215 1.54 -10.70 -29.04
CA TYR A 215 0.37 -11.22 -28.31
C TYR A 215 -0.85 -10.28 -28.36
N TYR A 216 -0.62 -8.97 -28.31
CA TYR A 216 -1.70 -7.98 -28.16
C TYR A 216 -1.90 -7.07 -29.38
N GLY A 217 -1.06 -7.21 -30.41
CA GLY A 217 -1.12 -6.39 -31.60
C GLY A 217 -0.46 -5.02 -31.44
N GLU A 218 -0.96 -4.02 -32.16
CA GLU A 218 -0.38 -2.67 -32.15
C GLU A 218 -0.46 -2.03 -30.75
N LEU A 219 0.70 -1.58 -30.26
CA LEU A 219 0.83 -0.91 -28.97
C LEU A 219 0.86 0.61 -29.20
N LEU A 220 -0.11 1.31 -28.65
CA LEU A 220 -0.19 2.78 -28.68
C LEU A 220 0.76 3.43 -27.67
N GLU A 221 0.95 2.77 -26.53
CA GLU A 221 1.88 3.19 -25.48
C GLU A 221 2.59 1.94 -24.94
N PHE A 222 3.89 2.04 -24.62
CA PHE A 222 4.68 0.94 -24.07
C PHE A 222 5.83 1.45 -23.20
N HIS A 223 5.84 1.01 -21.95
CA HIS A 223 6.78 1.40 -20.92
C HIS A 223 7.31 0.19 -20.17
N VAL A 224 8.62 0.18 -19.91
CA VAL A 224 9.29 -0.82 -19.08
C VAL A 224 10.07 -0.07 -18.02
N GLU A 225 9.76 -0.34 -16.77
CA GLU A 225 10.44 0.21 -15.60
C GLU A 225 11.15 -0.92 -14.87
N LYS A 226 12.39 -0.67 -14.44
CA LYS A 226 13.22 -1.61 -13.69
C LYS A 226 13.42 -1.09 -12.27
N PHE A 227 13.29 -1.97 -11.29
CA PHE A 227 13.41 -1.66 -9.87
C PHE A 227 14.50 -2.50 -9.21
N THR A 228 15.15 -1.93 -8.19
CA THR A 228 16.18 -2.61 -7.38
C THR A 228 15.76 -2.80 -5.93
N ASP A 229 14.73 -2.09 -5.49
CA ASP A 229 14.26 -1.95 -4.11
C ASP A 229 12.77 -2.35 -3.94
N ARG A 230 12.17 -2.94 -4.97
CA ARG A 230 10.80 -3.45 -4.97
C ARG A 230 10.79 -4.98 -4.96
N LEU A 231 9.63 -5.56 -4.61
CA LEU A 231 9.40 -7.01 -4.63
C LEU A 231 9.51 -7.60 -6.04
N TYR A 232 9.12 -6.84 -7.06
CA TYR A 232 9.27 -7.17 -8.48
C TYR A 232 10.44 -6.39 -9.09
N LEU A 233 11.12 -7.01 -10.06
CA LEU A 233 12.26 -6.44 -10.76
C LEU A 233 11.83 -5.53 -11.92
N TYR A 234 10.70 -5.84 -12.56
CA TYR A 234 10.18 -5.09 -13.69
C TYR A 234 8.70 -4.82 -13.54
N LYS A 235 8.28 -3.63 -13.99
CA LYS A 235 6.90 -3.31 -14.32
C LYS A 235 6.83 -2.94 -15.80
N ILE A 236 5.96 -3.61 -16.54
CA ILE A 236 5.70 -3.33 -17.94
C ILE A 236 4.27 -2.81 -18.03
N SER A 237 4.08 -1.69 -18.71
CA SER A 237 2.75 -1.13 -18.96
C SER A 237 2.61 -0.89 -20.45
N ALA A 238 1.52 -1.39 -21.02
CA ALA A 238 1.20 -1.23 -22.43
C ALA A 238 -0.26 -0.82 -22.60
N LYS A 239 -0.53 -0.10 -23.68
CA LYS A 239 -1.87 0.30 -24.07
C LYS A 239 -2.12 -0.07 -25.51
N THR A 240 -3.25 -0.69 -25.77
CA THR A 240 -3.77 -0.91 -27.12
C THR A 240 -5.00 -0.01 -27.32
N ARG A 241 -5.69 -0.16 -28.45
CA ARG A 241 -6.96 0.53 -28.67
C ARG A 241 -8.01 0.19 -27.61
N ASP A 242 -8.04 -1.07 -27.18
CA ASP A 242 -9.14 -1.61 -26.38
C ASP A 242 -8.73 -1.95 -24.93
N TRP A 243 -7.43 -2.03 -24.63
CA TRP A 243 -6.92 -2.55 -23.36
C TRP A 243 -5.79 -1.73 -22.76
N ILE A 244 -5.76 -1.67 -21.43
CA ILE A 244 -4.53 -1.45 -20.65
C ILE A 244 -4.03 -2.81 -20.19
N ILE A 245 -2.74 -3.05 -20.37
CA ILE A 245 -2.07 -4.30 -20.01
C ILE A 245 -0.90 -3.94 -19.10
N VAL A 246 -0.79 -4.62 -17.97
CA VAL A 246 0.30 -4.40 -17.01
C VAL A 246 0.86 -5.75 -16.59
N SER A 247 2.19 -5.87 -16.63
CA SER A 247 2.92 -7.05 -16.21
C SER A 247 3.94 -6.69 -15.13
N TYR A 248 4.07 -7.57 -14.14
CA TYR A 248 5.05 -7.50 -13.06
C TYR A 248 5.92 -8.75 -13.08
N LEU A 249 7.24 -8.58 -13.13
CA LEU A 249 8.18 -9.70 -13.10
C LEU A 249 8.85 -9.80 -11.73
N PHE A 250 8.51 -10.83 -10.98
CA PHE A 250 9.07 -11.13 -9.66
C PHE A 250 10.26 -12.08 -9.79
N LYS A 251 11.27 -11.88 -8.95
CA LYS A 251 12.39 -12.82 -8.88
C LYS A 251 11.98 -14.08 -8.16
N GLU A 252 12.19 -15.22 -8.78
CA GLU A 252 11.93 -16.55 -8.24
C GLU A 252 13.17 -17.42 -8.42
N HIS A 253 14.03 -17.53 -7.40
CA HIS A 253 15.34 -18.19 -7.53
C HIS A 253 16.15 -17.63 -8.74
N ASP A 254 16.39 -18.47 -9.75
CA ASP A 254 17.08 -18.12 -11.00
C ASP A 254 16.11 -17.82 -12.17
N GLU A 255 14.81 -17.92 -11.94
CA GLU A 255 13.73 -17.67 -12.89
C GLU A 255 12.90 -16.42 -12.49
N LEU A 256 11.93 -16.04 -13.32
CA LEU A 256 11.00 -14.96 -13.04
C LEU A 256 9.55 -15.46 -13.08
N LEU A 257 8.78 -15.07 -12.06
CA LEU A 257 7.33 -15.21 -12.06
C LEU A 257 6.71 -13.94 -12.65
N GLU A 258 5.92 -14.08 -13.71
CA GLU A 258 5.15 -12.98 -14.28
C GLU A 258 3.73 -12.96 -13.72
N VAL A 259 3.30 -11.77 -13.26
CA VAL A 259 1.91 -11.49 -12.95
C VAL A 259 1.40 -10.41 -13.88
N LEU A 260 0.47 -10.80 -14.75
CA LEU A 260 -0.02 -10.01 -15.86
C LEU A 260 -1.51 -9.78 -15.68
N TYR A 261 -1.96 -8.53 -15.83
CA TYR A 261 -3.37 -8.22 -15.91
C TYR A 261 -3.70 -7.33 -17.12
N GLN A 262 -4.96 -7.41 -17.56
CA GLN A 262 -5.53 -6.54 -18.57
C GLN A 262 -6.88 -5.99 -18.13
N ILE A 263 -7.18 -4.75 -18.54
CA ILE A 263 -8.43 -4.06 -18.23
C ILE A 263 -8.96 -3.40 -19.52
N GLU A 264 -10.23 -3.63 -19.83
CA GLU A 264 -10.92 -3.04 -20.98
C GLU A 264 -11.04 -1.53 -20.82
N LEU A 265 -10.69 -0.77 -21.85
CA LEU A 265 -10.78 0.68 -21.87
C LEU A 265 -12.21 1.19 -22.09
N ASN A 266 -13.09 0.38 -22.67
CA ASN A 266 -14.47 0.76 -22.94
C ASN A 266 -15.41 0.61 -21.72
N THR A 267 -14.86 0.31 -20.55
CA THR A 267 -15.64 0.24 -19.31
C THR A 267 -15.82 1.61 -18.64
N SER A 268 -16.72 1.68 -17.65
CA SER A 268 -16.91 2.90 -16.85
C SER A 268 -15.66 3.24 -16.05
N GLN A 269 -15.41 4.53 -15.80
CA GLN A 269 -14.28 4.97 -14.99
C GLN A 269 -14.29 4.35 -13.58
N GLU A 270 -15.48 4.14 -13.01
CA GLU A 270 -15.64 3.50 -11.70
C GLU A 270 -15.19 2.03 -11.74
N GLU A 271 -15.63 1.27 -12.76
CA GLU A 271 -15.25 -0.13 -12.92
C GLU A 271 -13.74 -0.25 -13.19
N PHE A 272 -13.20 0.55 -14.09
CA PHE A 272 -11.76 0.60 -14.36
C PHE A 272 -10.98 0.85 -13.07
N SER A 273 -11.34 1.88 -12.31
CA SER A 273 -10.64 2.26 -11.07
C SER A 273 -10.76 1.20 -9.98
N ARG A 274 -11.89 0.49 -9.91
CA ARG A 274 -12.08 -0.64 -8.98
C ARG A 274 -11.17 -1.80 -9.37
N VAL A 275 -11.27 -2.28 -10.62
CA VAL A 275 -10.53 -3.45 -11.10
C VAL A 275 -9.03 -3.21 -11.00
N GLN A 276 -8.57 -2.02 -11.40
CA GLN A 276 -7.16 -1.65 -11.27
C GLN A 276 -6.70 -1.70 -9.82
N ARG A 277 -7.49 -1.14 -8.89
CA ARG A 277 -7.15 -1.16 -7.46
C ARG A 277 -7.07 -2.58 -6.92
N ASP A 278 -8.04 -3.43 -7.25
CA ASP A 278 -8.11 -4.80 -6.74
C ASP A 278 -6.92 -5.64 -7.26
N PHE A 279 -6.57 -5.50 -8.54
CA PHE A 279 -5.40 -6.15 -9.13
C PHE A 279 -4.08 -5.64 -8.55
N GLU A 280 -3.91 -4.33 -8.39
CA GLU A 280 -2.72 -3.74 -7.77
C GLU A 280 -2.56 -4.17 -6.30
N GLN A 281 -3.67 -4.28 -5.56
CA GLN A 281 -3.65 -4.81 -4.20
C GLN A 281 -3.16 -6.26 -4.17
N LEU A 282 -3.67 -7.12 -5.05
CA LEU A 282 -3.19 -8.50 -5.15
C LEU A 282 -1.69 -8.54 -5.47
N VAL A 283 -1.22 -7.80 -6.48
CA VAL A 283 0.21 -7.77 -6.85
C VAL A 283 1.07 -7.33 -5.66
N SER A 284 0.66 -6.29 -4.93
CA SER A 284 1.40 -5.78 -3.76
C SER A 284 1.47 -6.79 -2.58
N SER A 285 0.53 -7.73 -2.53
CA SER A 285 0.43 -8.74 -1.48
C SER A 285 1.32 -9.97 -1.72
N ILE A 286 1.85 -10.14 -2.94
CA ILE A 286 2.60 -11.33 -3.33
C ILE A 286 3.87 -11.49 -2.49
N ARG A 287 4.11 -12.72 -2.02
CA ARG A 287 5.37 -13.17 -1.42
C ARG A 287 5.78 -14.49 -2.07
N ILE A 288 7.08 -14.64 -2.36
CA ILE A 288 7.68 -15.83 -2.94
C ILE A 288 8.71 -16.34 -1.93
N ASN A 289 8.58 -17.61 -1.50
CA ASN A 289 9.46 -18.25 -0.52
C ASN A 289 9.99 -19.59 -1.02
#